data_AF-A0A7W6T0E1-F1
#
_entry.id   AF-A0A7W6T0E1-F1
#
_cell.length_a   1.000
_cell.length_b   1.000
_cell.length_c   1.000
_cell.angle_alpha   90.00
_cell.angle_beta   90.00
_cell.angle_gamma   90.00
#
_symmetry.space_group_name_H-M   'P 1'
#
loop_
_entity.id
_entity.type
_entity.pdbx_description
1 polymer ?
#
loop_
_entity_poly.entity_id
_entity_poly.type
_entity_poly.pdbx_seq_one_letter_code
_entity_poly.pdbx_strand_id
1 'polypeptide(L)'
;MTSTDVTTSMFERIGGSATIDALVDRFYDRMDALPEAKIIRAMHADDLGLIRDVLKRYLTEWTGGPRLYTPEKGHPRLRQRHIGFAIGDAERDAWMLCMRGAMEETVTDTAARLELDKAISGLADWMRNRQ
;
A
#
# COMPACT_ATOMS: atom_id res chain seq x y z
N MET A 1 -10.21 -5.71 -38.34
CA MET A 1 -9.71 -4.77 -37.31
C MET A 1 -10.18 -5.27 -35.95
N THR A 2 -9.37 -6.05 -35.25
CA THR A 2 -9.62 -6.38 -33.85
C THR A 2 -9.19 -5.18 -33.02
N SER A 3 -10.17 -4.48 -32.46
CA SER A 3 -9.94 -3.45 -31.45
C SER A 3 -9.35 -4.15 -30.23
N THR A 4 -8.06 -3.98 -29.98
CA THR A 4 -7.45 -4.41 -28.72
C THR A 4 -7.93 -3.44 -27.66
N ASP A 5 -8.93 -3.83 -26.87
CA ASP A 5 -9.29 -3.09 -25.66
C ASP A 5 -8.07 -3.12 -24.72
N VAL A 6 -7.28 -2.05 -24.74
CA VAL A 6 -6.22 -1.83 -23.78
C VAL A 6 -6.91 -1.53 -22.45
N THR A 7 -7.02 -2.55 -21.59
CA THR A 7 -7.48 -2.34 -20.22
C THR A 7 -6.44 -1.50 -19.51
N THR A 8 -6.77 -0.24 -19.22
CA THR A 8 -5.93 0.69 -18.45
C THR A 8 -5.61 0.09 -17.09
N SER A 9 -4.33 0.10 -16.71
CA SER A 9 -3.86 -0.44 -15.43
C SER A 9 -4.41 0.35 -14.24
N MET A 10 -4.45 -0.26 -13.05
CA MET A 10 -4.80 0.48 -11.83
C MET A 10 -3.82 1.65 -11.59
N PHE A 11 -2.54 1.43 -11.88
CA PHE A 11 -1.49 2.45 -11.82
C PHE A 11 -1.85 3.69 -12.65
N GLU A 12 -2.23 3.52 -13.91
CA GLU A 12 -2.64 4.63 -14.78
C GLU A 12 -3.94 5.29 -14.29
N ARG A 13 -4.92 4.49 -13.86
CA ARG A 13 -6.23 4.98 -13.38
C ARG A 13 -6.11 5.90 -12.17
N ILE A 14 -5.18 5.63 -11.25
CA ILE A 14 -5.00 6.46 -10.06
C ILE A 14 -4.09 7.68 -10.31
N GLY A 15 -3.46 7.82 -11.48
CA GLY A 15 -2.56 8.94 -11.81
C GLY A 15 -1.07 8.62 -11.77
N GLY A 16 -0.69 7.34 -11.78
CA GLY A 16 0.68 6.89 -11.92
C GLY A 16 1.58 7.19 -10.73
N SER A 17 2.89 7.37 -11.00
CA SER A 17 3.92 7.47 -9.96
C SER A 17 3.69 8.64 -9.01
N ALA A 18 3.23 9.79 -9.50
CA ALA A 18 2.99 10.96 -8.66
C ALA A 18 1.93 10.67 -7.58
N THR A 19 0.86 9.95 -7.93
CA THR A 19 -0.16 9.55 -6.96
C THR A 19 0.36 8.48 -6.01
N ILE A 20 1.15 7.50 -6.49
CA ILE A 20 1.77 6.49 -5.61
C ILE A 20 2.70 7.14 -4.59
N ASP A 21 3.54 8.09 -5.01
CA ASP A 21 4.46 8.79 -4.14
C ASP A 21 3.70 9.56 -3.06
N ALA A 22 2.69 10.34 -3.47
CA ALA A 22 1.83 11.08 -2.55
C ALA A 22 1.07 10.14 -1.60
N LEU A 23 0.51 9.05 -2.11
CA LEU A 23 -0.24 8.05 -1.34
C LEU A 23 0.63 7.45 -0.24
N VAL A 24 1.82 6.97 -0.59
CA VAL A 24 2.75 6.36 0.37
C VAL A 24 3.24 7.40 1.36
N ASP A 25 3.49 8.64 0.91
CA ASP A 25 3.93 9.69 1.82
C ASP A 25 2.85 10.05 2.84
N ARG A 26 1.61 10.25 2.40
CA ARG A 26 0.46 10.48 3.29
C ARG A 26 0.19 9.29 4.20
N PHE A 27 0.36 8.06 3.72
CA PHE A 27 0.16 6.83 4.50
C PHE A 27 1.08 6.78 5.72
N TYR A 28 2.38 7.00 5.52
CA TYR A 28 3.34 6.97 6.62
C TYR A 28 3.26 8.22 7.50
N ASP A 29 2.91 9.40 6.95
CA ASP A 29 2.66 10.60 7.75
C ASP A 29 1.48 10.37 8.72
N ARG A 30 0.40 9.73 8.23
CA ARG A 30 -0.74 9.34 9.06
C ARG A 30 -0.35 8.30 10.12
N MET A 31 0.45 7.29 9.75
CA MET A 31 0.94 6.30 10.71
C MET A 31 1.79 6.92 11.83
N ASP A 32 2.60 7.93 11.50
CA ASP A 32 3.47 8.61 12.47
C ASP A 32 2.68 9.56 13.39
N ALA A 33 1.59 10.15 12.91
CA ALA A 33 0.81 11.15 13.64
C ALA A 33 -0.39 10.60 14.44
N LEU A 34 -1.07 9.56 13.94
CA LEU A 34 -2.33 9.09 14.51
C LEU A 34 -2.13 8.27 15.79
N PRO A 35 -2.78 8.61 16.92
CA PRO A 35 -2.74 7.80 18.13
C PRO A 35 -3.17 6.34 17.93
N GLU A 36 -4.15 6.11 17.05
CA GLU A 36 -4.69 4.79 16.69
C GLU A 36 -3.66 3.92 15.96
N ALA A 37 -2.69 4.54 15.29
CA ALA A 37 -1.64 3.87 14.53
C ALA A 37 -0.39 3.56 15.36
N LYS A 38 -0.33 3.95 16.65
CA LYS A 38 0.86 3.77 17.50
C LYS A 38 1.36 2.33 17.55
N ILE A 39 0.45 1.35 17.57
CA ILE A 39 0.80 -0.09 17.65
C ILE A 39 1.58 -0.56 16.41
N ILE A 40 1.19 -0.11 15.21
CA ILE A 40 1.89 -0.46 13.97
C ILE A 40 3.10 0.44 13.74
N ARG A 41 3.06 1.69 14.21
CA ARG A 41 4.19 2.62 14.11
C ARG A 41 5.40 2.13 14.89
N ALA A 42 5.18 1.52 16.06
CA ALA A 42 6.22 0.90 16.88
C ALA A 42 6.91 -0.31 16.23
N MET A 43 6.33 -0.87 15.15
CA MET A 43 6.94 -1.97 14.38
C MET A 43 7.93 -1.48 13.31
N HIS A 44 7.99 -0.16 13.09
CA HIS A 44 8.84 0.47 12.09
C HIS A 44 10.01 1.19 12.77
N ALA A 45 11.12 1.34 12.04
CA ALA A 45 12.24 2.17 12.48
C ALA A 45 11.81 3.62 12.70
N ASP A 46 12.58 4.37 13.48
CA ASP A 46 12.31 5.80 13.72
C ASP A 46 12.33 6.58 12.40
N ASP A 47 13.34 6.35 11.55
CA ASP A 47 13.39 6.87 10.19
C ASP A 47 12.59 5.97 9.22
N LEU A 48 11.56 6.56 8.63
CA LEU A 48 10.65 5.91 7.70
C LEU A 48 11.09 6.03 6.23
N GLY A 49 12.16 6.76 5.91
CA GLY A 49 12.59 7.03 4.53
C GLY A 49 12.78 5.75 3.70
N LEU A 50 13.52 4.79 4.24
CA LEU A 50 13.78 3.53 3.54
C LEU A 50 12.50 2.73 3.27
N ILE A 51 11.58 2.65 4.24
CA ILE A 51 10.36 1.85 4.09
C ILE A 51 9.34 2.55 3.18
N ARG A 52 9.33 3.89 3.13
CA ARG A 52 8.58 4.67 2.12
C ARG A 52 9.02 4.28 0.71
N ASP A 53 10.32 4.32 0.43
CA ASP A 53 10.85 3.98 -0.90
C ASP A 53 10.52 2.54 -1.30
N VAL A 54 10.63 1.60 -0.36
CA VAL A 54 10.27 0.21 -0.59
C VAL A 54 8.78 0.07 -0.93
N LEU A 55 7.89 0.74 -0.20
CA LEU A 55 6.45 0.67 -0.45
C LEU A 55 6.06 1.37 -1.75
N LYS A 56 6.66 2.51 -2.11
CA LYS A 56 6.47 3.20 -3.39
C LYS A 56 6.77 2.29 -4.58
N ARG A 57 7.93 1.62 -4.52
CA ARG A 57 8.34 0.65 -5.55
C ARG A 57 7.40 -0.55 -5.62
N TYR A 58 7.02 -1.08 -4.46
CA TYR A 58 6.08 -2.20 -4.39
C TYR A 58 4.72 -1.84 -5.00
N LEU A 59 4.10 -0.73 -4.58
CA LEU A 59 2.78 -0.34 -5.07
C LEU A 59 2.81 0.10 -6.54
N THR A 60 3.90 0.71 -7.01
CA THR A 60 4.08 1.00 -8.45
C THR A 60 3.99 -0.27 -9.28
N GLU A 61 4.77 -1.30 -8.92
CA GLU A 61 4.74 -2.56 -9.64
C GLU A 61 3.43 -3.33 -9.44
N TRP A 62 2.91 -3.37 -8.21
CA TRP A 62 1.72 -4.12 -7.84
C TRP A 62 0.44 -3.59 -8.50
N THR A 63 0.34 -2.28 -8.72
CA THR A 63 -0.80 -1.66 -9.42
C THR A 63 -0.70 -1.75 -10.96
N GLY A 64 0.36 -2.37 -11.50
CA GLY A 64 0.57 -2.58 -12.93
C GLY A 64 1.48 -1.56 -13.62
N GLY A 65 2.18 -0.72 -12.85
CA GLY A 65 3.20 0.19 -13.36
C GLY A 65 4.55 -0.50 -13.64
N PRO A 66 5.62 0.28 -13.84
CA PRO A 66 6.97 -0.25 -14.08
C PRO A 66 7.44 -1.21 -12.97
N ARG A 67 8.22 -2.22 -13.34
CA ARG A 67 8.81 -3.17 -12.38
C ARG A 67 9.96 -2.51 -11.61
N LEU A 68 9.66 -1.95 -10.45
CA LEU A 68 10.64 -1.24 -9.59
C LEU A 68 10.99 -1.98 -8.30
N TYR A 69 10.20 -2.99 -7.91
CA TYR A 69 10.40 -3.73 -6.67
C TYR A 69 11.12 -5.05 -6.92
N THR A 70 10.58 -5.88 -7.82
CA THR A 70 11.07 -7.24 -8.05
C THR A 70 12.53 -7.28 -8.51
N PRO A 71 13.03 -6.39 -9.39
CA PRO A 71 14.44 -6.40 -9.79
C PRO A 71 15.41 -6.21 -8.61
N GLU A 72 15.02 -5.46 -7.58
CA GLU A 72 15.88 -5.15 -6.43
C GLU A 72 15.67 -6.09 -5.25
N LYS A 73 14.42 -6.50 -4.98
CA LYS A 73 14.02 -7.24 -3.77
C LYS A 73 13.63 -8.70 -4.05
N GLY A 74 13.58 -9.10 -5.32
CA GLY A 74 13.07 -10.39 -5.75
C GLY A 74 11.57 -10.55 -5.50
N HIS A 75 11.10 -11.80 -5.46
CA HIS A 75 9.69 -12.11 -5.24
C HIS A 75 9.15 -11.46 -3.94
N PRO A 76 7.99 -10.78 -3.94
CA PRO A 76 7.48 -10.03 -2.78
C PRO A 76 7.32 -10.82 -1.49
N ARG A 77 6.92 -12.11 -1.57
CA ARG A 77 6.80 -13.05 -0.42
C ARG A 77 6.26 -12.36 0.84
N LEU A 78 5.19 -11.56 0.69
CA LEU A 78 4.80 -10.56 1.70
C LEU A 78 4.54 -11.18 3.06
N ARG A 79 3.75 -12.26 3.11
CA ARG A 79 3.46 -12.96 4.36
C ARG A 79 4.73 -13.45 5.07
N GLN A 80 5.72 -13.95 4.33
CA GLN A 80 7.01 -14.36 4.92
C GLN A 80 7.77 -13.16 5.50
N ARG A 81 7.73 -12.00 4.83
CA ARG A 81 8.36 -10.77 5.34
C ARG A 81 7.63 -10.17 6.54
N HIS A 82 6.33 -10.46 6.70
CA HIS A 82 5.51 -9.95 7.80
C HIS A 82 5.34 -10.95 8.97
N ILE A 83 5.78 -12.20 8.83
CA ILE A 83 5.56 -13.25 9.85
C ILE A 83 6.29 -12.98 11.18
N GLY A 84 7.33 -12.14 11.17
CA GLY A 84 8.06 -11.75 12.37
C GLY A 84 7.31 -10.73 13.25
N PHE A 85 6.24 -10.12 12.74
CA PHE A 85 5.44 -9.14 13.45
C PHE A 85 4.13 -9.76 13.92
N ALA A 86 3.65 -9.33 15.09
CA ALA A 86 2.36 -9.71 15.61
C ALA A 86 1.25 -8.90 14.90
N ILE A 87 0.59 -9.47 13.90
CA ILE A 87 -0.45 -8.78 13.13
C ILE A 87 -1.79 -9.47 13.38
N GLY A 88 -2.60 -8.88 14.25
CA GLY A 88 -3.99 -9.25 14.49
C GLY A 88 -4.95 -8.22 13.87
N ASP A 89 -6.19 -8.21 14.36
CA ASP A 89 -7.25 -7.31 13.86
C ASP A 89 -6.92 -5.84 14.12
N ALA A 90 -6.40 -5.52 15.30
CA ALA A 90 -6.06 -4.14 15.66
C ALA A 90 -4.98 -3.55 14.75
N GLU A 91 -3.91 -4.31 14.47
CA GLU A 91 -2.83 -3.86 13.59
C GLU A 91 -3.30 -3.71 12.14
N ARG A 92 -4.08 -4.68 11.66
CA ARG A 92 -4.66 -4.63 10.32
C ARG A 92 -5.56 -3.40 10.18
N ASP A 93 -6.44 -3.15 11.14
CA ASP A 93 -7.39 -2.05 11.08
C ASP A 93 -6.69 -0.69 11.22
N ALA A 94 -5.69 -0.57 12.09
CA ALA A 94 -4.86 0.62 12.18
C ALA A 94 -4.11 0.91 10.87
N TRP A 95 -3.62 -0.14 10.20
CA TRP A 95 -2.93 0.01 8.92
C TRP A 95 -3.91 0.47 7.83
N MET A 96 -5.09 -0.14 7.78
CA MET A 96 -6.15 0.24 6.83
C MET A 96 -6.71 1.63 7.10
N LEU A 97 -6.79 2.07 8.36
CA LEU A 97 -7.15 3.45 8.73
C LEU A 97 -6.20 4.46 8.08
N CYS A 98 -4.89 4.24 8.19
CA CYS A 98 -3.88 5.11 7.60
C CYS A 98 -3.97 5.08 6.07
N MET A 99 -4.09 3.89 5.48
CA MET A 99 -4.09 3.72 4.03
C MET A 99 -5.35 4.31 3.38
N ARG A 100 -6.54 4.10 3.96
CA ARG A 100 -7.80 4.68 3.45
C ARG A 100 -7.77 6.19 3.53
N GLY A 101 -7.34 6.75 4.66
CA GLY A 101 -7.20 8.20 4.80
C GLY A 101 -6.22 8.81 3.81
N ALA A 102 -5.15 8.08 3.44
CA ALA A 102 -4.21 8.51 2.42
C ALA A 102 -4.81 8.41 1.01
N MET A 103 -5.52 7.31 0.68
CA MET A 103 -6.23 7.18 -0.59
C MET A 103 -7.30 8.26 -0.77
N GLU A 104 -8.00 8.63 0.29
CA GLU A 104 -9.01 9.68 0.26
C GLU A 104 -8.44 11.03 -0.18
N GLU A 105 -7.23 11.34 0.25
CA GLU A 105 -6.52 12.59 -0.06
C GLU A 105 -5.88 12.58 -1.45
N THR A 106 -5.40 11.43 -1.93
CA THR A 106 -4.51 11.39 -3.10
C THR A 106 -5.12 10.73 -4.34
N VAL A 107 -6.13 9.87 -4.20
CA VAL A 107 -6.78 9.20 -5.33
C VAL A 107 -8.12 9.87 -5.62
N THR A 108 -8.15 10.68 -6.68
CA THR A 108 -9.30 11.52 -7.04
C THR A 108 -10.41 10.73 -7.76
N ASP A 109 -10.06 9.72 -8.55
CA ASP A 109 -11.03 8.81 -9.14
C ASP A 109 -11.64 7.92 -8.05
N THR A 110 -12.91 8.16 -7.74
CA THR A 110 -13.64 7.44 -6.69
C THR A 110 -13.83 5.96 -7.03
N ALA A 111 -14.06 5.61 -8.29
CA ALA A 111 -14.23 4.21 -8.68
C ALA A 111 -12.91 3.45 -8.55
N ALA A 112 -11.81 4.04 -9.06
CA ALA A 112 -10.47 3.47 -8.89
C ALA A 112 -10.08 3.35 -7.41
N ARG A 113 -10.39 4.37 -6.60
CA ARG A 113 -10.15 4.35 -5.15
C ARG A 113 -10.87 3.20 -4.44
N LEU A 114 -12.14 2.97 -4.75
CA LEU A 114 -12.92 1.87 -4.15
C LEU A 114 -12.39 0.49 -4.55
N GLU A 115 -11.99 0.33 -5.81
CA GLU A 115 -11.34 -0.90 -6.28
C GLU A 115 -9.98 -1.14 -5.61
N LEU A 116 -9.17 -0.08 -5.48
CA LEU A 116 -7.88 -0.15 -4.80
C LEU A 116 -8.04 -0.48 -3.31
N ASP A 117 -8.99 0.16 -2.61
CA ASP A 117 -9.31 -0.16 -1.21
C ASP A 117 -9.73 -1.62 -1.04
N LYS A 118 -10.59 -2.14 -1.92
CA LYS A 118 -11.01 -3.54 -1.88
C LYS A 118 -9.82 -4.49 -2.06
N ALA A 119 -8.96 -4.22 -3.05
CA ALA A 119 -7.78 -5.04 -3.32
C ALA A 119 -6.78 -5.03 -2.16
N ILE A 120 -6.48 -3.84 -1.62
CA ILE A 120 -5.57 -3.68 -0.49
C ILE A 120 -6.16 -4.27 0.80
N SER A 121 -7.47 -4.11 1.04
CA SER A 121 -8.15 -4.71 2.19
C SER A 121 -7.97 -6.23 2.20
N GLY A 122 -8.18 -6.90 1.05
CA GLY A 122 -7.97 -8.34 0.94
C GLY A 122 -6.51 -8.75 1.18
N LEU A 123 -5.55 -7.94 0.73
CA LEU A 123 -4.13 -8.17 1.01
C LEU A 123 -3.80 -8.01 2.50
N ALA A 124 -4.32 -6.95 3.15
CA ALA A 124 -4.14 -6.70 4.57
C ALA A 124 -4.76 -7.80 5.43
N ASP A 125 -5.95 -8.29 5.04
CA ASP A 125 -6.59 -9.44 5.70
C ASP A 125 -5.72 -10.69 5.63
N TRP A 126 -5.07 -10.93 4.48
CA TRP A 126 -4.15 -12.05 4.29
C TRP A 126 -2.83 -11.89 5.07
N MET A 127 -2.46 -10.67 5.50
CA MET A 127 -1.26 -10.45 6.32
C MET A 127 -1.43 -10.84 7.77
N ARG A 128 -2.67 -10.89 8.29
CA ARG A 128 -2.94 -11.30 9.67
C ARG A 128 -2.33 -12.68 9.97
N ASN A 129 -1.67 -12.76 11.12
CA ASN A 129 -0.97 -13.94 11.59
C ASN A 129 -1.19 -14.21 13.09
N ARG A 130 -2.05 -13.41 13.75
CA ARG A 130 -2.60 -13.66 15.08
C ARG A 130 -4.13 -13.57 15.06
N GLN A 131 -4.74 -14.20 16.05
CA GLN A 131 -6.18 -14.11 16.35
C GLN A 131 -6.46 -12.81 17.09
#